data_AF-A0A401NHH0-F1
#
_entry.id   AF-A0A401NHH0-F1
#
_cell.length_a   1.000
_cell.length_b   1.000
_cell.length_c   1.000
_cell.angle_alpha   90.00
_cell.angle_beta   90.00
_cell.angle_gamma   90.00
#
_symmetry.space_group_name_H-M   'P 1'
#
loop_
_entity.id
_entity.type
_entity.pdbx_description
1 polymer ?
#
loop_
_entity_poly.entity_id
_entity_poly.type
_entity_poly.pdbx_seq_one_letter_code
_entity_poly.pdbx_strand_id
1 'polypeptide(L)'
;MLFRKVKTFDFARFQNTECPTWQSNKRSEQIFPKFIRNTNLFLSIAGDWWHKPNYLFHTFPYGIKGNELIVKKILVRTESHMPDVIDRLNCKRCVIVGNGNTLRNSSIGQTINEYDVVIRLNNAPVRGYEKDVGNKTTLRIFYPESATEDPAAENNLDTLFVLVPFKTVDVCWLKAIVYNETK
;
A
#
# COMPACT_ATOMS: atom_id res chain seq x y z
N MET A 1 -5.34 19.60 -15.31
CA MET A 1 -5.37 18.33 -14.54
C MET A 1 -6.66 17.60 -14.90
N LEU A 2 -6.59 16.60 -15.80
CA LEU A 2 -7.78 15.88 -16.27
C LEU A 2 -8.04 14.69 -15.33
N PHE A 3 -8.89 14.87 -14.32
CA PHE A 3 -9.44 13.73 -13.59
C PHE A 3 -10.49 13.08 -14.49
N ARG A 4 -10.12 11.99 -15.16
CA ARG A 4 -11.13 11.10 -15.75
C ARG A 4 -11.90 10.49 -14.59
N LYS A 5 -13.19 10.78 -14.51
CA LYS A 5 -14.14 10.13 -13.59
C LYS A 5 -14.03 8.62 -13.86
N VAL A 6 -13.28 7.90 -13.03
CA VAL A 6 -13.33 6.42 -13.05
C VAL A 6 -14.79 6.09 -12.76
N LYS A 7 -15.40 5.27 -13.64
CA LYS A 7 -16.79 4.84 -13.51
C LYS A 7 -17.08 4.53 -12.04
N THR A 8 -18.21 5.02 -11.53
CA THR A 8 -18.79 4.59 -10.26
C THR A 8 -18.63 3.08 -10.15
N PHE A 9 -17.90 2.62 -9.13
CA PHE A 9 -17.64 1.21 -8.90
C PHE A 9 -18.98 0.51 -8.68
N ASP A 10 -19.38 -0.34 -9.62
CA ASP A 10 -20.58 -1.15 -9.51
C ASP A 10 -20.24 -2.39 -8.67
N PHE A 11 -20.56 -2.33 -7.37
CA PHE A 11 -20.24 -3.38 -6.39
C PHE A 11 -21.01 -4.69 -6.66
N ALA A 12 -22.12 -4.65 -7.39
CA ALA A 12 -22.92 -5.82 -7.73
C ALA A 12 -22.16 -6.84 -8.62
N ARG A 13 -21.02 -6.44 -9.20
CA ARG A 13 -20.25 -7.26 -10.14
C ARG A 13 -19.16 -8.14 -9.53
N PHE A 14 -18.95 -8.08 -8.20
CA PHE A 14 -17.78 -8.69 -7.53
C PHE A 14 -18.09 -9.89 -6.64
N GLN A 15 -19.25 -10.52 -6.80
CA GLN A 15 -19.63 -11.73 -6.06
C GLN A 15 -18.86 -12.99 -6.50
N ASN A 16 -18.10 -12.95 -7.60
CA ASN A 16 -17.38 -14.13 -8.05
C ASN A 16 -16.19 -14.40 -7.12
N THR A 17 -16.24 -15.51 -6.40
CA THR A 17 -15.22 -15.93 -5.42
C THR A 17 -14.00 -16.58 -6.04
N GLU A 18 -14.12 -17.00 -7.29
CA GLU A 18 -13.04 -17.62 -8.05
C GLU A 18 -12.08 -16.56 -8.59
N CYS A 19 -10.77 -16.89 -8.61
CA CYS A 19 -9.79 -16.17 -9.40
C CYS A 19 -9.76 -16.75 -10.82
N PRO A 20 -10.48 -16.19 -11.80
CA PRO A 20 -10.34 -16.59 -13.19
C PRO A 20 -8.90 -16.37 -13.62
N THR A 21 -8.26 -17.46 -14.04
CA THR A 21 -6.84 -17.50 -14.35
C THR A 21 -6.53 -16.44 -15.41
N TRP A 22 -5.51 -15.62 -15.16
CA TRP A 22 -4.99 -14.60 -16.10
C TRP A 22 -5.90 -13.41 -16.43
N GLN A 23 -7.07 -13.22 -15.82
CA GLN A 23 -7.94 -12.08 -16.18
C GLN A 23 -7.32 -10.72 -15.85
N SER A 24 -6.77 -10.57 -14.64
CA SER A 24 -6.02 -9.36 -14.24
C SER A 24 -4.78 -9.16 -15.12
N ASN A 25 -4.13 -10.24 -15.52
CA ASN A 25 -2.92 -10.21 -16.35
C ASN A 25 -3.23 -9.68 -17.75
N LYS A 26 -4.22 -10.26 -18.44
CA LYS A 26 -4.66 -9.81 -19.77
C LYS A 26 -5.09 -8.35 -19.75
N ARG A 27 -5.83 -7.94 -18.71
CA ARG A 27 -6.30 -6.55 -18.58
C ARG A 27 -5.15 -5.57 -18.30
N SER A 28 -4.16 -5.97 -17.49
CA SER A 28 -2.98 -5.14 -17.23
C SER A 28 -2.16 -4.92 -18.49
N GLU A 29 -1.90 -5.97 -19.27
CA GLU A 29 -1.16 -5.88 -20.54
C GLU A 29 -1.87 -4.98 -21.58
N GLN A 30 -3.20 -5.01 -21.61
CA GLN A 30 -3.99 -4.14 -22.48
C GLN A 30 -3.93 -2.65 -22.10
N ILE A 31 -3.89 -2.34 -20.79
CA ILE A 31 -3.91 -0.96 -20.30
C ILE A 31 -2.49 -0.39 -20.22
N PHE A 32 -1.52 -1.22 -19.83
CA PHE A 32 -0.14 -0.87 -19.55
C PHE A 32 0.80 -1.78 -20.36
N PRO A 33 1.06 -1.47 -21.64
CA PRO A 33 1.86 -2.34 -22.52
C PRO A 33 3.31 -2.52 -22.06
N LYS A 34 3.80 -1.68 -21.13
CA LYS A 34 5.14 -1.77 -20.52
C LYS A 34 5.10 -2.29 -19.07
N PHE A 35 4.03 -2.97 -18.66
CA PHE A 35 3.90 -3.48 -17.30
C PHE A 35 4.89 -4.64 -17.03
N ILE A 36 5.75 -4.47 -16.03
CA ILE A 36 6.71 -5.49 -15.61
C ILE A 36 6.17 -6.19 -14.36
N ARG A 37 5.79 -7.46 -14.49
CA ARG A 37 5.13 -8.24 -13.43
C ARG A 37 6.03 -8.57 -12.23
N ASN A 38 7.28 -8.96 -12.49
CA ASN A 38 8.19 -9.47 -11.47
C ASN A 38 9.08 -8.36 -10.92
N THR A 39 8.47 -7.20 -10.64
CA THR A 39 9.18 -6.06 -10.07
C THR A 39 9.11 -6.15 -8.54
N ASN A 40 10.24 -5.96 -7.87
CA ASN A 40 10.25 -5.82 -6.42
C ASN A 40 9.49 -4.56 -6.02
N LEU A 41 8.40 -4.73 -5.26
CA LEU A 41 7.54 -3.63 -4.82
C LEU A 41 8.11 -2.88 -3.61
N PHE A 42 8.86 -3.58 -2.76
CA PHE A 42 9.50 -3.02 -1.58
C PHE A 42 11.02 -2.90 -1.79
N LEU A 43 11.60 -1.84 -1.25
CA LEU A 43 13.06 -1.82 -1.08
C LEU A 43 13.44 -2.85 -0.01
N SER A 44 14.49 -3.62 -0.27
CA SER A 44 15.01 -4.63 0.65
C SER A 44 16.51 -4.46 0.82
N ILE A 45 17.04 -4.78 2.00
CA ILE A 45 18.48 -4.76 2.26
C ILE A 45 19.27 -5.76 1.40
N ALA A 46 18.61 -6.81 0.91
CA ALA A 46 19.19 -7.82 0.00
C ALA A 46 18.94 -7.51 -1.49
N GLY A 47 18.32 -6.36 -1.80
CA GLY A 47 17.98 -5.97 -3.18
C GLY A 47 19.19 -5.62 -4.05
N ASP A 48 18.97 -5.06 -5.23
CA ASP A 48 20.06 -4.64 -6.15
C ASP A 48 20.05 -3.12 -6.40
N TRP A 49 19.24 -2.39 -5.63
CA TRP A 49 18.99 -0.96 -5.83
C TRP A 49 20.26 -0.10 -5.66
N TRP A 50 21.23 -0.56 -4.87
CA TRP A 50 22.51 0.14 -4.69
C TRP A 50 23.47 0.00 -5.89
N HIS A 51 23.19 -0.92 -6.82
CA HIS A 51 23.94 -1.03 -8.08
C HIS A 51 23.22 -0.37 -9.25
N LYS A 52 21.96 0.06 -9.07
CA LYS A 52 21.12 0.59 -10.13
C LYS A 52 21.24 2.12 -10.19
N PRO A 53 21.78 2.68 -11.29
CA PRO A 53 22.03 4.12 -11.38
C PRO A 53 20.76 4.98 -11.21
N ASN A 54 19.61 4.46 -11.66
CA ASN A 54 18.33 5.17 -11.53
C ASN A 54 17.97 5.49 -10.07
N TYR A 55 18.25 4.60 -9.11
CA TYR A 55 17.96 4.87 -7.70
C TYR A 55 18.96 5.86 -7.07
N LEU A 56 20.20 5.88 -7.55
CA LEU A 56 21.26 6.73 -6.99
C LEU A 56 21.31 8.12 -7.63
N PHE A 57 20.77 8.29 -8.83
CA PHE A 57 20.77 9.58 -9.53
C PHE A 57 19.51 10.42 -9.30
N HIS A 58 18.40 9.81 -8.90
CA HIS A 58 17.15 10.50 -8.63
C HIS A 58 16.91 10.64 -7.13
N THR A 59 16.28 11.74 -6.73
CA THR A 59 15.78 11.94 -5.37
C THR A 59 14.42 11.26 -5.20
N PHE A 60 13.91 11.22 -3.97
CA PHE A 60 12.53 10.79 -3.71
C PHE A 60 11.53 11.57 -4.60
N PRO A 61 10.43 10.93 -5.05
CA PRO A 61 10.05 9.52 -4.83
C PRO A 61 10.66 8.54 -5.85
N TYR A 62 11.48 9.00 -6.80
CA TYR A 62 11.97 8.17 -7.92
C TYR A 62 13.33 7.51 -7.68
N GLY A 63 14.03 7.91 -6.61
CA GLY A 63 15.27 7.33 -6.13
C GLY A 63 15.55 7.76 -4.70
N ILE A 64 16.78 7.55 -4.24
CA ILE A 64 17.21 7.76 -2.86
C ILE A 64 18.48 8.61 -2.76
N LYS A 65 18.84 9.33 -3.82
CA LYS A 65 20.07 10.14 -3.89
C LYS A 65 20.24 11.00 -2.64
N GLY A 66 21.40 10.85 -1.98
CA GLY A 66 21.76 11.60 -0.77
C GLY A 66 21.12 11.09 0.52
N ASN A 67 20.34 10.01 0.47
CA ASN A 67 19.64 9.41 1.62
C ASN A 67 19.99 7.93 1.82
N GLU A 68 21.01 7.42 1.12
CA GLU A 68 21.34 6.01 1.02
C GLU A 68 21.63 5.40 2.39
N LEU A 69 22.42 6.10 3.22
CA LEU A 69 22.77 5.62 4.57
C LEU A 69 21.55 5.56 5.50
N ILE A 70 20.63 6.53 5.41
CA ILE A 70 19.42 6.55 6.23
C ILE A 70 18.50 5.41 5.81
N VAL A 71 18.29 5.22 4.50
CA VAL A 71 17.50 4.13 3.94
C VAL A 71 18.08 2.77 4.34
N LYS A 72 19.40 2.57 4.25
CA LYS A 72 20.05 1.32 4.71
C LYS A 72 19.76 1.02 6.18
N LYS A 73 19.84 2.03 7.06
CA LYS A 73 19.55 1.86 8.50
C LYS A 73 18.10 1.43 8.73
N ILE A 74 17.15 2.06 8.03
CA ILE A 74 15.72 1.68 8.12
C ILE A 74 15.53 0.23 7.69
N LEU A 75 16.07 -0.15 6.52
CA LEU A 75 15.88 -1.49 5.94
C LEU A 75 16.43 -2.64 6.80
N VAL A 76 17.36 -2.37 7.72
CA VAL A 76 17.87 -3.37 8.68
C VAL A 76 16.86 -3.69 9.79
N ARG A 77 15.87 -2.83 10.03
CA ARG A 77 14.87 -2.97 11.10
C ARG A 77 13.42 -3.11 10.62
N THR A 78 13.18 -3.12 9.31
CA THR A 78 11.84 -3.17 8.73
C THR A 78 11.67 -4.37 7.83
N GLU A 79 10.46 -4.93 7.83
CA GLU A 79 10.07 -5.96 6.86
C GLU A 79 10.05 -5.39 5.44
N SER A 80 10.50 -6.20 4.49
CA SER A 80 10.59 -5.83 3.07
C SER A 80 9.81 -6.80 2.17
N HIS A 81 8.83 -7.49 2.73
CA HIS A 81 7.99 -8.47 2.03
C HIS A 81 6.52 -8.36 2.46
N MET A 82 5.64 -8.93 1.65
CA MET A 82 4.23 -9.08 1.99
C MET A 82 4.06 -10.07 3.14
N PRO A 83 3.01 -9.97 3.97
CA PRO A 83 2.78 -10.96 5.03
C PRO A 83 2.72 -12.38 4.45
N ASP A 84 3.46 -13.32 5.07
CA ASP A 84 3.62 -14.71 4.63
C ASP A 84 2.29 -15.40 4.29
N VAL A 85 1.26 -15.16 5.11
CA VAL A 85 -0.07 -15.73 4.94
C VAL A 85 -0.66 -15.33 3.59
N ILE A 86 -0.49 -14.06 3.19
CA ILE A 86 -0.95 -13.54 1.92
C ILE A 86 -0.09 -14.11 0.79
N ASP A 87 1.24 -14.12 0.94
CA ASP A 87 2.15 -14.58 -0.11
C ASP A 87 1.95 -16.03 -0.50
N ARG A 88 1.59 -16.90 0.45
CA ARG A 88 1.30 -18.32 0.21
C ARG A 88 -0.03 -18.59 -0.50
N LEU A 89 -0.92 -17.60 -0.64
CA LEU A 89 -2.19 -17.79 -1.34
C LEU A 89 -1.99 -18.00 -2.85
N ASN A 90 -2.54 -19.09 -3.40
CA ASN A 90 -2.54 -19.35 -4.85
C ASN A 90 -3.40 -18.34 -5.65
N CYS A 91 -4.38 -17.72 -4.98
CA CYS A 91 -5.29 -16.72 -5.51
C CYS A 91 -5.39 -15.60 -4.48
N LYS A 92 -5.10 -14.37 -4.88
CA LYS A 92 -5.16 -13.18 -4.02
C LYS A 92 -6.22 -12.24 -4.58
N ARG A 93 -7.32 -12.07 -3.87
CA ARG A 93 -8.34 -11.06 -4.16
C ARG A 93 -7.99 -9.80 -3.40
N CYS A 94 -7.67 -8.74 -4.13
CA CYS A 94 -7.28 -7.46 -3.56
C CYS A 94 -8.36 -6.40 -3.79
N VAL A 95 -8.63 -5.59 -2.77
CA VAL A 95 -9.45 -4.39 -2.88
C VAL A 95 -8.66 -3.18 -2.37
N ILE A 96 -8.74 -2.08 -3.12
CA ILE A 96 -8.15 -0.79 -2.72
C ILE A 96 -9.29 0.11 -2.28
N VAL A 97 -9.28 0.51 -1.01
CA VAL A 97 -10.27 1.40 -0.42
C VAL A 97 -9.68 2.80 -0.37
N GLY A 98 -10.15 3.68 -1.26
CA GLY A 98 -9.82 5.10 -1.24
C GLY A 98 -10.65 5.89 -0.23
N ASN A 99 -10.39 7.19 -0.13
CA ASN A 99 -10.96 8.05 0.93
C ASN A 99 -12.15 8.87 0.42
N GLY A 100 -12.82 8.40 -0.63
CA GLY A 100 -13.88 9.14 -1.31
C GLY A 100 -15.20 9.11 -0.54
N ASN A 101 -15.90 10.24 -0.49
CA ASN A 101 -17.20 10.37 0.18
C ASN A 101 -18.29 9.43 -0.39
N THR A 102 -18.10 8.87 -1.59
CA THR A 102 -18.99 7.87 -2.18
C THR A 102 -19.14 6.60 -1.35
N LEU A 103 -18.20 6.31 -0.44
CA LEU A 103 -18.32 5.17 0.47
C LEU A 103 -19.33 5.41 1.61
N ARG A 104 -19.65 6.67 1.93
CA ARG A 104 -20.55 6.98 3.04
C ARG A 104 -21.96 6.45 2.77
N ASN A 105 -22.55 5.79 3.76
CA ASN A 105 -23.85 5.12 3.69
C ASN A 105 -23.96 4.03 2.61
N SER A 106 -22.85 3.54 2.07
CA SER A 106 -22.84 2.50 1.04
C SER A 106 -23.13 1.11 1.61
N SER A 107 -22.90 0.88 2.91
CA SER A 107 -23.12 -0.40 3.59
C SER A 107 -22.35 -1.60 2.99
N ILE A 108 -21.26 -1.35 2.27
CA ILE A 108 -20.45 -2.40 1.59
C ILE A 108 -19.32 -2.96 2.46
N GLY A 109 -19.22 -2.56 3.74
CA GLY A 109 -18.09 -2.90 4.58
C GLY A 109 -17.88 -4.40 4.77
N GLN A 110 -18.97 -5.16 4.83
CA GLN A 110 -18.90 -6.63 4.87
C GLN A 110 -18.30 -7.20 3.57
N THR A 111 -18.70 -6.68 2.41
CA THR A 111 -18.15 -7.10 1.12
C THR A 111 -16.66 -6.77 0.99
N ILE A 112 -16.21 -5.63 1.53
CA ILE A 112 -14.78 -5.29 1.58
C ILE A 112 -14.01 -6.32 2.42
N ASN A 113 -14.57 -6.74 3.55
CA ASN A 113 -13.94 -7.70 4.45
C ASN A 113 -13.81 -9.12 3.87
N GLU A 114 -14.55 -9.46 2.81
CA GLU A 114 -14.45 -10.76 2.11
C GLU A 114 -13.16 -10.89 1.27
N TYR A 115 -12.46 -9.79 0.99
CA TYR A 115 -11.20 -9.82 0.24
C TYR A 115 -10.04 -10.34 1.10
N ASP A 116 -9.10 -11.02 0.45
CA ASP A 116 -7.87 -11.53 1.09
C ASP A 116 -6.96 -10.38 1.50
N VAL A 117 -6.86 -9.36 0.63
CA VAL A 117 -6.00 -8.19 0.83
C VAL A 117 -6.83 -6.91 0.75
N VAL A 118 -6.89 -6.17 1.85
CA VAL A 118 -7.51 -4.83 1.89
C VAL A 118 -6.43 -3.78 2.01
N ILE A 119 -6.28 -2.97 0.96
CA ILE A 119 -5.29 -1.89 0.88
C ILE A 119 -6.00 -0.56 1.16
N ARG A 120 -5.56 0.15 2.19
CA ARG A 120 -6.01 1.51 2.53
C ARG A 120 -4.90 2.52 2.29
N LEU A 121 -5.29 3.78 2.18
CA LEU A 121 -4.39 4.88 1.85
C LEU A 121 -4.55 6.00 2.88
N ASN A 122 -3.45 6.62 3.27
CA ASN A 122 -3.43 7.84 4.08
C ASN A 122 -4.20 7.68 5.41
N ASN A 123 -4.73 8.79 5.95
CA ASN A 123 -5.50 8.84 7.19
C ASN A 123 -7.01 8.53 6.98
N ALA A 124 -7.35 7.53 6.16
CA ALA A 124 -8.73 7.08 5.99
C ALA A 124 -9.30 6.47 7.30
N PRO A 125 -10.31 7.05 7.95
CA PRO A 125 -10.84 6.47 9.18
C PRO A 125 -11.56 5.15 8.89
N VAL A 126 -11.38 4.19 9.80
CA VAL A 126 -12.10 2.91 9.83
C VAL A 126 -13.09 2.92 10.99
N ARG A 127 -12.65 3.39 12.15
CA ARG A 127 -13.46 3.39 13.36
C ARG A 127 -14.70 4.26 13.20
N GLY A 128 -15.87 3.70 13.48
CA GLY A 128 -17.17 4.36 13.30
C GLY A 128 -17.70 4.39 11.87
N TYR A 129 -16.96 3.86 10.90
CA TYR A 129 -17.34 3.75 9.50
C TYR A 129 -17.37 2.29 9.00
N GLU A 130 -17.22 1.30 9.88
CA GLU A 130 -17.00 -0.10 9.56
C GLU A 130 -18.12 -0.68 8.68
N LYS A 131 -19.37 -0.21 8.88
CA LYS A 131 -20.52 -0.58 8.06
C LYS A 131 -20.29 -0.27 6.57
N ASP A 132 -19.62 0.84 6.30
CA ASP A 132 -19.39 1.36 4.95
C ASP A 132 -18.04 0.93 4.38
N VAL A 133 -16.99 0.92 5.21
CA VAL A 133 -15.61 0.74 4.73
C VAL A 133 -14.97 -0.57 5.17
N GLY A 134 -15.67 -1.39 5.96
CA GLY A 134 -15.14 -2.62 6.55
C GLY A 134 -14.21 -2.34 7.72
N ASN A 135 -13.71 -3.40 8.37
CA ASN A 135 -12.80 -3.32 9.52
C ASN A 135 -11.49 -4.12 9.32
N LYS A 136 -11.30 -4.72 8.13
CA LYS A 136 -10.05 -5.34 7.72
C LYS A 136 -9.13 -4.31 7.04
N THR A 137 -7.86 -4.32 7.40
CA THR A 137 -6.77 -3.61 6.75
C THR A 137 -5.56 -4.53 6.72
N THR A 138 -5.07 -4.87 5.54
CA THR A 138 -3.88 -5.71 5.35
C THR A 138 -2.66 -4.85 5.07
N LEU A 139 -2.84 -3.82 4.25
CA LEU A 139 -1.80 -2.83 3.94
C LEU A 139 -2.36 -1.43 4.11
N ARG A 140 -1.52 -0.54 4.65
CA ARG A 140 -1.80 0.89 4.65
C ARG A 140 -0.63 1.66 4.06
N ILE A 141 -0.89 2.31 2.92
CA ILE A 141 0.12 3.11 2.23
C ILE A 141 -0.05 4.56 2.67
N PHE A 142 1.05 5.20 3.08
CA PHE A 142 1.01 6.58 3.56
C PHE A 142 2.38 7.27 3.41
N TYR A 143 2.37 8.58 3.61
CA TYR A 143 3.54 9.42 3.86
C TYR A 143 3.31 10.20 5.17
N PRO A 144 4.33 10.78 5.83
CA PRO A 144 4.21 11.25 7.21
C PRO A 144 3.06 12.22 7.47
N GLU A 145 2.83 13.20 6.59
CA GLU A 145 1.73 14.17 6.73
C GLU A 145 0.33 13.59 6.48
N SER A 146 0.25 12.33 6.05
CA SER A 146 -0.98 11.58 5.84
C SER A 146 -1.11 10.37 6.77
N ALA A 147 -0.17 10.21 7.70
CA ALA A 147 -0.22 9.16 8.70
C ALA A 147 -1.42 9.39 9.63
N THR A 148 -1.95 8.30 10.17
CA THR A 148 -2.95 8.37 11.23
C THR A 148 -2.28 8.63 12.58
N GLU A 149 -2.93 9.41 13.43
CA GLU A 149 -2.42 9.74 14.77
C GLU A 149 -2.49 8.55 15.73
N ASP A 150 -3.49 7.68 15.57
CA ASP A 150 -3.66 6.45 16.34
C ASP A 150 -3.72 5.23 15.41
N PRO A 151 -2.56 4.73 14.95
CA PRO A 151 -2.50 3.55 14.09
C PRO A 151 -3.13 2.31 14.71
N ALA A 152 -3.09 2.17 16.04
CA ALA A 152 -3.63 1.00 16.74
C ALA A 152 -5.16 1.01 16.79
N ALA A 153 -5.80 2.18 16.90
CA ALA A 153 -7.25 2.29 16.85
C ALA A 153 -7.82 2.14 15.44
N GLU A 154 -7.08 2.54 14.41
CA GLU A 154 -7.57 2.60 13.02
C GLU A 154 -7.20 1.38 12.16
N ASN A 155 -6.47 0.40 12.70
CA ASN A 155 -5.95 -0.74 11.94
C ASN A 155 -5.93 -2.05 12.74
N ASN A 156 -5.84 -3.18 12.04
CA ASN A 156 -5.59 -4.48 12.65
C ASN A 156 -4.11 -4.58 13.11
N LEU A 157 -3.84 -5.38 14.13
CA LEU A 157 -2.49 -5.55 14.70
C LEU A 157 -1.45 -6.07 13.69
N ASP A 158 -1.89 -6.83 12.69
CA ASP A 158 -1.09 -7.41 11.62
C ASP A 158 -1.01 -6.53 10.36
N THR A 159 -1.48 -5.28 10.44
CA THR A 159 -1.44 -4.36 9.29
C THR A 159 0.00 -4.02 8.92
N LEU A 160 0.35 -4.25 7.65
CA LEU A 160 1.62 -3.80 7.08
C LEU A 160 1.54 -2.32 6.70
N PHE A 161 2.33 -1.50 7.39
CA PHE A 161 2.47 -0.06 7.11
C PHE A 161 3.53 0.17 6.03
N VAL A 162 3.11 0.72 4.89
CA VAL A 162 3.96 0.97 3.71
C VAL A 162 4.20 2.47 3.56
N LEU A 163 5.41 2.92 3.88
CA LEU A 163 5.81 4.32 3.68
C LEU A 163 6.16 4.58 2.21
N VAL A 164 5.61 5.66 1.64
CA VAL A 164 6.04 6.24 0.37
C VAL A 164 6.78 7.55 0.65
N PRO A 165 8.13 7.58 0.58
CA PRO A 165 8.90 8.79 0.84
C PRO A 165 8.86 9.73 -0.36
N PHE A 166 8.53 10.99 -0.12
CA PHE A 166 8.55 12.08 -1.11
C PHE A 166 9.72 13.05 -0.89
N LYS A 167 10.28 13.12 0.33
CA LYS A 167 11.37 14.02 0.71
C LYS A 167 12.26 13.41 1.79
N THR A 168 13.49 13.94 1.94
CA THR A 168 14.46 13.51 2.96
C THR A 168 13.89 13.47 4.38
N VAL A 169 13.06 14.45 4.73
CA VAL A 169 12.44 14.52 6.06
C VAL A 169 11.56 13.29 6.35
N ASP A 170 10.99 12.65 5.32
CA ASP A 170 10.13 11.48 5.51
C ASP A 170 10.90 10.26 6.00
N VAL A 171 12.09 10.03 5.45
CA VAL A 171 12.96 8.93 5.89
C VAL A 171 13.65 9.24 7.22
N CYS A 172 13.93 10.51 7.51
CA CYS A 172 14.37 10.92 8.86
C CYS A 172 13.28 10.63 9.91
N TRP A 173 12.01 10.95 9.59
CA TRP A 173 10.86 10.67 10.45
C TRP A 173 10.68 9.16 10.67
N LEU A 174 10.72 8.35 9.62
CA LEU A 174 10.60 6.89 9.75
C LEU A 174 11.76 6.29 10.54
N LYS A 175 12.99 6.76 10.32
CA LYS A 175 14.14 6.33 11.13
C LYS A 175 13.89 6.62 12.61
N ALA A 176 13.42 7.83 12.95
CA ALA A 176 13.15 8.18 14.34
C ALA A 176 12.12 7.24 14.98
N ILE A 177 11.06 6.87 14.26
CA ILE A 177 10.05 5.91 14.74
C ILE A 177 10.66 4.51 14.93
N VAL A 178 11.34 3.98 13.91
CA VAL A 178 11.90 2.62 13.92
C VAL A 178 13.02 2.45 14.96
N TYR A 179 13.71 3.53 15.30
CA TYR A 179 14.75 3.54 16.33
C TYR A 179 14.28 4.05 17.69
N ASN A 180 13.01 4.44 17.82
CA ASN A 180 12.46 5.09 19.01
C ASN A 180 13.32 6.28 19.48
N GLU A 181 13.83 7.07 18.52
CA GLU A 181 14.57 8.29 18.80
C GLU A 181 13.54 9.36 19.19
N THR A 182 13.54 9.78 20.46
CA THR A 182 12.79 10.96 20.89
C THR A 182 13.32 12.20 20.15
N LYS A 183 12.40 13.02 19.62
CA LYS A 183 12.73 14.35 19.13
C LYS A 183 13.43 15.19 20.20
#